data_AF-A0A1C5TJ45-F1
#
_entry.id   AF-A0A1C5TJ45-F1
#
_cell.length_a   1.000
_cell.length_b   1.000
_cell.length_c   1.000
_cell.angle_alpha   90.00
_cell.angle_beta   90.00
_cell.angle_gamma   90.00
#
_symmetry.space_group_name_H-M   'P 1'
#
loop_
_entity.id
_entity.type
_entity.pdbx_description
1 polymer ?
#
loop_
_entity_poly.entity_id
_entity_poly.type
_entity_poly.pdbx_seq_one_letter_code
_entity_poly.pdbx_strand_id
1 'polypeptide(L)'
;MLIKVIKKQTIFLLKQKEASLTFILLLAVVLGNYITNVLTFRGTDVSQMYQPMKLLALSLNKVYFSANIQLLIVMIYPILVAVPAGFSYTKEQQTKEEVYMIYRLGKNRYLQSKLWASFFTTTIVFTVPFMLEILMNMLSFPMNAIRDLSNLSIYNTDYATMVHNYIGSAIYIASPGLYAILTTMFFGVVSGILGTLPVAISFVLTVKYRMLLILPTFVLLNASTYLNILDRNKSSLSWYKYLLLFDDTPKNIIVPLMGVGIIIITIFGFYLYERNKDKW
;
A
#
# COMPACT_ATOMS: atom_id res chain seq x y z
N MET A 1 -26.45 7.77 10.15
CA MET A 1 -26.73 6.32 9.97
C MET A 1 -25.63 5.61 9.18
N LEU A 2 -25.19 6.13 8.02
CA LEU A 2 -24.17 5.52 7.15
C LEU A 2 -22.81 5.24 7.85
N ILE A 3 -22.28 6.20 8.60
CA ILE A 3 -21.00 6.05 9.33
C ILE A 3 -21.03 4.85 10.30
N LYS A 4 -22.17 4.63 10.98
CA LYS A 4 -22.34 3.49 11.90
C LYS A 4 -22.31 2.15 11.14
N VAL A 5 -22.84 2.11 9.92
CA VAL A 5 -22.81 0.92 9.05
C VAL A 5 -21.40 0.67 8.54
N ILE A 6 -20.71 1.70 8.05
CA ILE A 6 -19.31 1.61 7.61
C ILE A 6 -18.45 1.05 8.74
N LYS A 7 -18.51 1.65 9.94
CA LYS A 7 -17.73 1.19 11.10
C LYS A 7 -17.98 -0.29 11.41
N LYS A 8 -19.25 -0.73 11.44
CA LYS A 8 -19.59 -2.13 11.70
C LYS A 8 -19.08 -3.07 10.61
N GLN A 9 -19.22 -2.69 9.34
CA GLN A 9 -18.72 -3.47 8.22
C GLN A 9 -17.19 -3.55 8.22
N THR A 10 -16.48 -2.46 8.45
CA THR A 10 -15.01 -2.46 8.55
C THR A 10 -14.54 -3.38 9.68
N ILE A 11 -15.14 -3.29 10.87
CA ILE A 11 -14.79 -4.18 12.00
C ILE A 11 -15.07 -5.65 11.66
N PHE A 12 -16.18 -5.92 10.97
CA PHE A 12 -16.50 -7.27 10.51
C PHE A 12 -15.48 -7.80 9.50
N LEU A 13 -15.10 -7.00 8.50
CA LEU A 13 -14.11 -7.37 7.49
C LEU A 13 -12.71 -7.58 8.10
N LEU A 14 -12.31 -6.76 9.07
CA LEU A 14 -11.02 -6.93 9.78
C LEU A 14 -10.93 -8.26 10.55
N LYS A 15 -12.06 -8.86 10.94
CA LYS A 15 -12.11 -10.17 11.62
C LYS A 15 -12.17 -11.35 10.65
N GLN A 16 -12.30 -11.09 9.35
CA GLN A 16 -12.33 -12.17 8.35
C GLN A 16 -10.95 -12.78 8.16
N LYS A 17 -10.92 -14.04 7.69
CA LYS A 17 -9.69 -14.82 7.54
C LYS A 17 -8.75 -14.20 6.51
N GLU A 18 -9.31 -13.56 5.49
CA GLU A 18 -8.60 -12.90 4.41
C GLU A 18 -7.80 -11.68 4.92
N ALA A 19 -8.44 -10.83 5.73
CA ALA A 19 -7.80 -9.69 6.37
C ALA A 19 -6.79 -10.11 7.44
N SER A 20 -7.09 -11.13 8.25
CA SER A 20 -6.17 -11.60 9.28
C SER A 20 -4.93 -12.28 8.69
N LEU A 21 -5.09 -13.09 7.63
CA LEU A 21 -3.96 -13.76 6.97
C LEU A 21 -3.03 -12.74 6.30
N THR A 22 -3.58 -11.77 5.59
CA THR A 22 -2.79 -10.68 4.97
C THR A 22 -2.04 -9.86 6.02
N PHE A 23 -2.69 -9.52 7.14
CA PHE A 23 -2.05 -8.84 8.26
C PHE A 23 -0.90 -9.66 8.87
N ILE A 24 -1.11 -10.95 9.15
CA ILE A 24 -0.09 -11.84 9.72
C ILE A 24 1.10 -11.97 8.78
N LEU A 25 0.86 -12.10 7.47
CA LEU A 25 1.93 -12.20 6.47
C LEU A 25 2.77 -10.92 6.44
N LEU A 26 2.13 -9.74 6.38
CA LEU A 26 2.84 -8.45 6.42
C LEU A 26 3.61 -8.27 7.72
N LEU A 27 3.02 -8.65 8.85
CA LEU A 27 3.67 -8.60 10.15
C LEU A 27 4.91 -9.50 10.19
N ALA A 28 4.84 -10.71 9.61
CA ALA A 28 5.98 -11.62 9.52
C ALA A 28 7.11 -11.05 8.66
N VAL A 29 6.78 -10.39 7.53
CA VAL A 29 7.78 -9.71 6.68
C VAL A 29 8.45 -8.56 7.44
N VAL A 30 7.66 -7.73 8.11
CA VAL A 30 8.15 -6.62 8.93
C VAL A 30 9.04 -7.10 10.08
N LEU A 31 8.61 -8.12 10.83
CA LEU A 31 9.38 -8.68 11.94
C LEU A 31 10.67 -9.34 11.44
N GLY A 32 10.61 -10.05 10.32
CA GLY A 32 11.80 -10.60 9.67
C GLY A 32 12.80 -9.51 9.27
N ASN A 33 12.30 -8.39 8.72
CA ASN A 33 13.13 -7.23 8.40
C ASN A 33 13.79 -6.62 9.63
N TYR A 34 13.02 -6.43 10.69
CA TYR A 34 13.51 -5.90 11.95
C TYR A 34 14.57 -6.82 12.59
N ILE A 35 14.29 -8.12 12.72
CA ILE A 35 15.21 -9.09 13.32
C ILE A 35 16.52 -9.15 12.51
N THR A 36 16.45 -9.20 11.18
CA THR A 36 17.64 -9.22 10.33
C THR A 36 18.48 -7.95 10.50
N ASN A 37 17.85 -6.78 10.57
CA ASN A 37 18.55 -5.52 10.86
C ASN A 37 19.24 -5.55 12.23
N VAL A 38 18.53 -5.99 13.28
CA VAL A 38 19.10 -6.05 14.65
C VAL A 38 20.28 -7.02 14.70
N LEU A 39 20.17 -8.19 14.08
CA LEU A 39 21.26 -9.18 14.06
C LEU A 39 22.48 -8.69 13.28
N THR A 40 22.27 -7.90 12.24
CA THR A 40 23.33 -7.41 11.36
C THR A 40 24.06 -6.20 11.96
N PHE A 41 23.33 -5.29 12.60
CA PHE A 41 23.86 -4.04 13.14
C PHE A 41 24.04 -4.04 14.66
N ARG A 42 23.94 -5.19 15.33
CA ARG A 42 24.27 -5.28 16.76
C ARG A 42 25.75 -4.96 16.99
N GLY A 43 26.02 -4.09 17.96
CA GLY A 43 27.38 -3.72 18.36
C GLY A 43 28.09 -2.76 17.40
N THR A 44 27.38 -2.14 16.44
CA THR A 44 27.95 -1.06 15.63
C THR A 44 27.97 0.25 16.42
N ASP A 45 29.06 1.00 16.26
CA ASP A 45 29.16 2.34 16.82
C ASP A 45 28.15 3.29 16.18
N VAL A 46 27.64 4.25 16.95
CA VAL A 46 26.64 5.23 16.51
C VAL A 46 27.11 6.01 15.27
N SER A 47 28.40 6.32 15.18
CA SER A 47 29.01 7.04 14.04
C SER A 47 29.03 6.21 12.75
N GLN A 48 29.07 4.89 12.86
CA GLN A 48 29.08 3.96 11.74
C GLN A 48 27.69 3.45 11.39
N MET A 49 26.70 3.76 12.22
CA MET A 49 25.35 3.24 12.10
C MET A 49 24.54 3.95 11.00
N TYR A 50 23.72 3.17 10.29
CA TYR A 50 22.82 3.68 9.26
C TYR A 50 21.58 4.32 9.86
N GLN A 51 21.03 5.29 9.14
CA GLN A 51 19.82 5.97 9.56
C GLN A 51 18.65 4.98 9.75
N PRO A 52 17.99 4.93 10.93
CA PRO A 52 16.98 3.90 11.24
C PRO A 52 15.80 3.85 10.27
N MET A 53 15.38 5.02 9.76
CA MET A 53 14.25 5.11 8.84
C MET A 53 14.56 4.49 7.47
N LYS A 54 15.83 4.46 7.05
CA LYS A 54 16.23 3.88 5.77
C LYS A 54 16.36 2.34 5.84
N LEU A 55 16.31 1.76 7.04
CA LEU A 55 16.36 0.31 7.27
C LEU A 55 14.99 -0.38 7.16
N LEU A 56 13.90 0.39 7.03
CA LEU A 56 12.52 -0.08 6.94
C LEU A 56 12.31 -1.03 5.74
N ALA A 57 11.36 -1.95 5.85
CA ALA A 57 11.06 -2.93 4.80
C ALA A 57 10.55 -2.25 3.52
N LEU A 58 9.86 -1.11 3.66
CA LEU A 58 9.38 -0.31 2.55
C LEU A 58 10.44 0.67 1.97
N SER A 59 11.67 0.71 2.51
CA SER A 59 12.73 1.61 2.05
C SER A 59 13.43 1.06 0.80
N LEU A 60 13.40 1.81 -0.32
CA LEU A 60 14.18 1.50 -1.54
C LEU A 60 15.67 1.69 -1.35
N ASN A 61 16.09 2.52 -0.40
CA ASN A 61 17.49 2.69 -0.07
C ASN A 61 18.11 1.37 0.45
N LYS A 62 17.28 0.45 0.96
CA LYS A 62 17.73 -0.87 1.39
C LYS A 62 18.33 -1.70 0.25
N VAL A 63 17.96 -1.46 -1.01
CA VAL A 63 18.55 -2.15 -2.18
C VAL A 63 20.08 -2.07 -2.19
N TYR A 64 20.67 -0.94 -1.78
CA TYR A 64 22.13 -0.77 -1.80
C TYR A 64 22.87 -1.71 -0.84
N PHE A 65 22.18 -2.24 0.18
CA PHE A 65 22.75 -3.17 1.15
C PHE A 65 22.22 -4.60 0.95
N SER A 66 20.89 -4.77 0.93
CA SER A 66 20.25 -6.07 0.67
C SER A 66 18.87 -5.91 0.05
N ALA A 67 18.69 -6.47 -1.15
CA ALA A 67 17.44 -6.33 -1.91
C ALA A 67 16.36 -7.36 -1.56
N ASN A 68 16.67 -8.40 -0.77
CA ASN A 68 15.82 -9.60 -0.63
C ASN A 68 14.38 -9.30 -0.14
N ILE A 69 14.24 -8.55 0.96
CA ILE A 69 12.94 -8.25 1.57
C ILE A 69 12.12 -7.32 0.69
N GLN A 70 12.79 -6.38 0.03
CA GLN A 70 12.15 -5.42 -0.83
C GLN A 70 11.66 -6.05 -2.13
N LEU A 71 12.46 -6.92 -2.75
CA LEU A 71 12.05 -7.74 -3.88
C LEU A 71 10.84 -8.60 -3.51
N LEU A 72 10.85 -9.20 -2.32
CA LEU A 72 9.71 -9.96 -1.81
C LEU A 72 8.45 -9.08 -1.73
N ILE A 73 8.52 -7.89 -1.15
CA ILE A 73 7.39 -6.95 -1.08
C ILE A 73 6.88 -6.58 -2.49
N VAL A 74 7.78 -6.24 -3.41
CA VAL A 74 7.42 -5.89 -4.79
C VAL A 74 6.73 -7.06 -5.50
N MET A 75 7.13 -8.30 -5.25
CA MET A 75 6.50 -9.49 -5.85
C MET A 75 5.13 -9.81 -5.24
N ILE A 76 4.99 -9.75 -3.91
CA ILE A 76 3.75 -10.18 -3.24
C ILE A 76 2.67 -9.09 -3.24
N TYR A 77 3.06 -7.81 -3.23
CA TYR A 77 2.13 -6.70 -3.05
C TYR A 77 0.99 -6.66 -4.09
N PRO A 78 1.24 -6.85 -5.40
CA PRO A 78 0.17 -6.82 -6.41
C PRO A 78 -0.93 -7.88 -6.21
N ILE A 79 -0.58 -8.99 -5.56
CA ILE A 79 -1.53 -10.06 -5.20
C ILE A 79 -2.20 -9.72 -3.88
N LEU A 80 -1.40 -9.34 -2.88
CA LEU A 80 -1.86 -9.18 -1.50
C LEU A 80 -2.82 -8.01 -1.32
N VAL A 81 -2.68 -6.93 -2.09
CA VAL A 81 -3.48 -5.71 -1.95
C VAL A 81 -4.99 -5.94 -2.14
N ALA A 82 -5.37 -6.90 -2.97
CA ALA A 82 -6.78 -7.22 -3.27
C ALA A 82 -7.44 -8.15 -2.25
N VAL A 83 -6.66 -8.93 -1.50
CA VAL A 83 -7.18 -10.03 -0.67
C VAL A 83 -8.00 -9.57 0.56
N PRO A 84 -7.61 -8.55 1.36
CA PRO A 84 -8.23 -8.27 2.65
C PRO A 84 -9.74 -8.01 2.58
N ALA A 85 -10.21 -7.36 1.51
CA ALA A 85 -11.62 -7.00 1.34
C ALA A 85 -12.18 -7.24 -0.06
N GLY A 86 -11.36 -7.65 -1.04
CA GLY A 86 -11.79 -7.81 -2.43
C GLY A 86 -12.90 -8.83 -2.64
N PHE A 87 -12.93 -9.91 -1.84
CA PHE A 87 -13.95 -10.95 -1.94
C PHE A 87 -15.22 -10.67 -1.15
N SER A 88 -15.27 -9.56 -0.42
CA SER A 88 -16.32 -9.27 0.55
C SER A 88 -17.72 -9.18 -0.06
N TYR A 89 -17.84 -8.65 -1.28
CA TYR A 89 -19.13 -8.50 -1.95
C TYR A 89 -19.56 -9.77 -2.69
N THR A 90 -18.67 -10.40 -3.46
CA THR A 90 -18.98 -11.67 -4.15
C THR A 90 -19.38 -12.80 -3.21
N LYS A 91 -18.83 -12.83 -1.99
CA LYS A 91 -19.26 -13.79 -0.97
C LYS A 91 -20.73 -13.61 -0.61
N GLU A 92 -21.17 -12.37 -0.43
CA GLU A 92 -22.57 -12.04 -0.09
C GLU A 92 -23.51 -12.21 -1.30
N GLN A 93 -23.04 -12.01 -2.53
CA GLN A 93 -23.78 -12.36 -3.75
C GLN A 93 -24.03 -13.86 -3.84
N GLN A 94 -23.00 -14.68 -3.63
CA GLN A 94 -23.09 -16.13 -3.74
C GLN A 94 -24.01 -16.75 -2.67
N THR A 95 -24.06 -16.17 -1.46
CA THR A 95 -24.97 -16.60 -0.40
C THR A 95 -26.33 -15.91 -0.44
N LYS A 96 -26.56 -14.98 -1.38
CA LYS A 96 -27.75 -14.11 -1.48
C LYS A 96 -28.01 -13.25 -0.23
N GLU A 97 -27.03 -13.10 0.64
CA GLU A 97 -27.09 -12.20 1.81
C GLU A 97 -27.22 -10.73 1.39
N GLU A 98 -26.73 -10.38 0.19
CA GLU A 98 -26.84 -9.03 -0.35
C GLU A 98 -28.30 -8.55 -0.43
N VAL A 99 -29.23 -9.45 -0.77
CA VAL A 99 -30.65 -9.11 -0.96
C VAL A 99 -31.24 -8.66 0.37
N TYR A 100 -30.99 -9.41 1.44
CA TYR A 100 -31.42 -9.07 2.79
C TYR A 100 -30.82 -7.74 3.27
N MET A 101 -29.53 -7.52 2.98
CA MET A 101 -28.85 -6.26 3.35
C MET A 101 -29.40 -5.05 2.58
N ILE A 102 -29.69 -5.21 1.29
CA ILE A 102 -30.27 -4.17 0.44
C ILE A 102 -31.68 -3.81 0.92
N TYR A 103 -32.52 -4.79 1.27
CA TYR A 103 -33.86 -4.53 1.81
C TYR A 103 -33.81 -3.73 3.13
N ARG A 104 -32.83 -4.01 4.00
CA ARG A 104 -32.74 -3.34 5.31
C ARG A 104 -32.10 -1.94 5.26
N LEU A 105 -31.09 -1.75 4.41
CA LEU A 105 -30.26 -0.54 4.39
C LEU A 105 -30.60 0.40 3.22
N GLY A 106 -31.22 -0.12 2.17
CA GLY A 106 -31.35 0.52 0.87
C GLY A 106 -30.10 0.33 0.00
N LYS A 107 -30.31 0.06 -1.29
CA LYS A 107 -29.25 -0.26 -2.28
C LYS A 107 -28.08 0.74 -2.24
N ASN A 108 -28.41 2.04 -2.30
CA ASN A 108 -27.39 3.09 -2.36
C ASN A 108 -26.47 3.13 -1.12
N ARG A 109 -27.07 3.02 0.08
CA ARG A 109 -26.31 3.09 1.34
C ARG A 109 -25.45 1.85 1.55
N TYR A 110 -25.95 0.68 1.12
CA TYR A 110 -25.22 -0.58 1.18
C TYR A 110 -23.99 -0.59 0.26
N LEU A 111 -24.14 -0.17 -1.01
CA LEU A 111 -23.01 -0.10 -1.95
C LEU A 111 -21.92 0.88 -1.48
N GLN A 112 -22.33 2.08 -1.02
CA GLN A 112 -21.40 3.06 -0.46
C GLN A 112 -20.71 2.52 0.78
N SER A 113 -21.44 1.88 1.70
CA SER A 113 -20.84 1.37 2.92
C SER A 113 -19.83 0.26 2.60
N LYS A 114 -20.09 -0.57 1.59
CA LYS A 114 -19.19 -1.65 1.18
C LYS A 114 -17.88 -1.13 0.60
N LEU A 115 -17.92 -0.11 -0.25
CA LEU A 115 -16.72 0.53 -0.81
C LEU A 115 -15.87 1.15 0.30
N TRP A 116 -16.48 1.97 1.16
CA TRP A 116 -15.76 2.59 2.26
C TRP A 116 -15.24 1.56 3.27
N ALA A 117 -16.02 0.52 3.57
CA ALA A 117 -15.57 -0.54 4.46
C ALA A 117 -14.35 -1.27 3.89
N SER A 118 -14.38 -1.61 2.59
CA SER A 118 -13.24 -2.21 1.89
C SER A 118 -12.00 -1.31 1.98
N PHE A 119 -12.14 -0.03 1.63
CA PHE A 119 -11.07 0.96 1.69
C PHE A 119 -10.40 1.05 3.07
N PHE A 120 -11.19 1.18 4.13
CA PHE A 120 -10.64 1.29 5.48
C PHE A 120 -10.01 -0.02 5.96
N THR A 121 -10.59 -1.17 5.62
CA THR A 121 -10.01 -2.47 6.00
C THR A 121 -8.65 -2.67 5.35
N THR A 122 -8.52 -2.46 4.04
CA THR A 122 -7.24 -2.61 3.33
C THR A 122 -6.22 -1.57 3.78
N THR A 123 -6.64 -0.31 3.98
CA THR A 123 -5.77 0.73 4.54
C THR A 123 -5.20 0.30 5.90
N ILE A 124 -6.04 -0.11 6.86
CA ILE A 124 -5.60 -0.50 8.21
C ILE A 124 -4.67 -1.71 8.17
N VAL A 125 -5.02 -2.74 7.41
CA VAL A 125 -4.21 -3.98 7.28
C VAL A 125 -2.81 -3.68 6.76
N PHE A 126 -2.67 -2.75 5.82
CA PHE A 126 -1.37 -2.37 5.28
C PHE A 126 -0.64 -1.33 6.14
N THR A 127 -1.31 -0.35 6.76
CA THR A 127 -0.61 0.69 7.55
C THR A 127 -0.03 0.16 8.85
N VAL A 128 -0.80 -0.66 9.58
CA VAL A 128 -0.47 -0.99 10.98
C VAL A 128 0.84 -1.78 11.12
N PRO A 129 1.12 -2.83 10.31
CA PRO A 129 2.39 -3.56 10.39
C PRO A 129 3.60 -2.66 10.16
N PHE A 130 3.58 -1.78 9.15
CA PHE A 130 4.71 -0.90 8.86
C PHE A 130 4.87 0.23 9.87
N MET A 131 3.78 0.72 10.48
CA MET A 131 3.88 1.65 11.61
C MET A 131 4.56 1.00 12.82
N LEU A 132 4.25 -0.27 13.08
CA LEU A 132 4.90 -1.06 14.14
C LEU A 132 6.39 -1.21 13.84
N GLU A 133 6.77 -1.44 12.59
CA GLU A 133 8.18 -1.47 12.16
C GLU A 133 8.92 -0.16 12.49
N ILE A 134 8.31 0.97 12.14
CA ILE A 134 8.88 2.28 12.44
C ILE A 134 9.12 2.40 13.93
N LEU A 135 8.12 2.11 14.76
CA LEU A 135 8.24 2.18 16.22
C LEU A 135 9.36 1.29 16.77
N MET A 136 9.45 0.03 16.31
CA MET A 136 10.53 -0.87 16.74
C MET A 136 11.90 -0.35 16.33
N ASN A 137 12.06 0.16 15.10
CA ASN A 137 13.32 0.74 14.66
C ASN A 137 13.67 2.02 15.43
N MET A 138 12.67 2.82 15.83
CA MET A 138 12.89 4.00 16.66
C MET A 138 13.41 3.65 18.06
N LEU A 139 12.96 2.52 18.61
CA LEU A 139 13.35 2.07 19.95
C LEU A 139 14.72 1.40 19.96
N SER A 140 15.07 0.67 18.90
CA SER A 140 16.25 -0.19 18.90
C SER A 140 17.49 0.45 18.28
N PHE A 141 17.32 1.44 17.41
CA PHE A 141 18.45 2.08 16.72
C PHE A 141 18.61 3.55 17.12
N PRO A 142 19.85 4.05 17.23
CA PRO A 142 20.10 5.43 17.62
C PRO A 142 19.60 6.41 16.53
N MET A 143 18.78 7.37 16.93
CA MET A 143 18.25 8.40 16.02
C MET A 143 19.31 9.36 15.48
N ASN A 144 20.45 9.46 16.16
CA ASN A 144 21.57 10.30 15.77
C ASN A 144 22.42 9.67 14.65
N ALA A 145 22.11 8.46 14.20
CA ALA A 145 22.79 7.80 13.09
C ALA A 145 22.45 8.50 11.76
N ILE A 146 23.49 8.97 11.05
CA ILE A 146 23.34 9.82 9.85
C ILE A 146 23.83 9.12 8.58
N ARG A 147 24.46 7.94 8.69
CA ARG A 147 25.02 7.24 7.54
C ARG A 147 23.94 6.71 6.60
N ASP A 148 24.21 6.79 5.32
CA ASP A 148 23.34 6.25 4.26
C ASP A 148 23.78 4.86 3.80
N LEU A 149 22.84 4.02 3.34
CA LEU A 149 23.19 2.66 2.90
C LEU A 149 23.95 2.65 1.56
N SER A 150 23.86 3.71 0.76
CA SER A 150 24.73 3.92 -0.41
C SER A 150 26.20 4.21 -0.04
N ASN A 151 26.50 4.40 1.25
CA ASN A 151 27.80 4.84 1.77
C ASN A 151 28.30 6.19 1.24
N LEU A 152 27.44 6.98 0.61
CA LEU A 152 27.76 8.36 0.25
C LEU A 152 27.78 9.25 1.50
N SER A 153 28.69 10.23 1.49
CA SER A 153 28.72 11.25 2.54
C SER A 153 27.55 12.22 2.37
N ILE A 154 27.03 12.73 3.48
CA ILE A 154 25.91 13.69 3.49
C ILE A 154 26.30 15.02 2.82
N TYR A 155 27.60 15.33 2.81
CA TYR A 155 28.16 16.53 2.18
C TYR A 155 28.39 16.37 0.67
N ASN A 156 28.18 15.18 0.11
CA ASN A 156 28.30 14.98 -1.32
C ASN A 156 27.11 15.65 -2.05
N THR A 157 27.41 16.39 -3.10
CA THR A 157 26.41 17.00 -4.00
C THR A 157 25.50 15.94 -4.61
N ASP A 158 26.03 14.76 -4.93
CA ASP A 158 25.25 13.67 -5.50
C ASP A 158 24.19 13.18 -4.52
N TYR A 159 24.56 13.00 -3.25
CA TYR A 159 23.63 12.62 -2.19
C TYR A 159 22.53 13.68 -2.00
N ALA A 160 22.89 14.97 -2.03
CA ALA A 160 21.91 16.04 -1.94
C ALA A 160 20.90 15.98 -3.09
N THR A 161 21.36 15.78 -4.33
CA THR A 161 20.45 15.64 -5.48
C THR A 161 19.54 14.41 -5.38
N MET A 162 20.05 13.27 -4.90
CA MET A 162 19.26 12.06 -4.65
C MET A 162 18.15 12.32 -3.63
N VAL A 163 18.46 13.01 -2.52
CA VAL A 163 17.48 13.36 -1.49
C VAL A 163 16.43 14.34 -2.02
N HIS A 164 16.81 15.28 -2.88
CA HIS A 164 15.86 16.21 -3.50
C HIS A 164 14.84 15.52 -4.41
N ASN A 165 15.18 14.36 -4.97
CA ASN A 165 14.26 13.54 -5.79
C ASN A 165 13.20 12.79 -4.96
N TYR A 166 13.32 12.76 -3.63
CA TYR A 166 12.32 12.13 -2.77
C TYR A 166 10.97 12.85 -2.87
N ILE A 167 9.87 12.08 -2.83
CA ILE A 167 8.52 12.65 -2.87
C ILE A 167 8.26 13.38 -1.56
N GLY A 168 8.28 14.72 -1.59
CA GLY A 168 8.20 15.53 -0.36
C GLY A 168 9.54 15.67 0.35
N SER A 169 10.63 15.85 -0.40
CA SER A 169 12.00 16.03 0.11
C SER A 169 12.12 17.08 1.21
N ALA A 170 11.35 18.17 1.16
CA ALA A 170 11.30 19.18 2.23
C ALA A 170 10.94 18.59 3.61
N ILE A 171 10.01 17.62 3.64
CA ILE A 171 9.59 16.95 4.88
C ILE A 171 10.71 16.04 5.40
N TYR A 172 11.39 15.34 4.50
CA TYR A 172 12.52 14.49 4.85
C TYR A 172 13.68 15.31 5.46
N ILE A 173 14.00 16.46 4.86
CA ILE A 173 15.04 17.37 5.35
C ILE A 173 14.68 17.90 6.75
N ALA A 174 13.40 18.21 6.99
CA ALA A 174 12.95 18.69 8.30
C ALA A 174 12.97 17.59 9.37
N SER A 175 12.40 16.41 9.08
CA SER A 175 12.41 15.28 9.99
C SER A 175 12.22 13.92 9.27
N PRO A 176 13.25 13.08 9.22
CA PRO A 176 13.19 11.77 8.55
C PRO A 176 12.15 10.82 9.14
N GLY A 177 11.91 10.88 10.46
CA GLY A 177 10.90 10.06 11.13
C GLY A 177 9.46 10.43 10.73
N LEU A 178 9.15 11.72 10.66
CA LEU A 178 7.84 12.21 10.25
C LEU A 178 7.59 11.89 8.77
N TYR A 179 8.63 12.00 7.93
CA TYR A 179 8.57 11.57 6.55
C TYR A 179 8.19 10.09 6.43
N ALA A 180 8.81 9.19 7.20
CA ALA A 180 8.48 7.77 7.19
C ALA A 180 7.03 7.49 7.64
N ILE A 181 6.54 8.20 8.65
CA ILE A 181 5.15 8.07 9.13
C ILE A 181 4.18 8.54 8.04
N LEU A 182 4.38 9.71 7.45
CA LEU A 182 3.45 10.24 6.44
C LEU A 182 3.45 9.38 5.17
N THR A 183 4.62 8.92 4.72
CA THR A 183 4.72 8.08 3.52
C THR A 183 4.16 6.68 3.74
N THR A 184 4.28 6.09 4.94
CA THR A 184 3.60 4.82 5.26
C THR A 184 2.08 4.97 5.35
N MET A 185 1.57 6.11 5.85
CA MET A 185 0.14 6.43 5.75
C MET A 185 -0.31 6.55 4.29
N PHE A 186 0.46 7.26 3.47
CA PHE A 186 0.18 7.39 2.03
C PHE A 186 0.14 6.03 1.33
N PHE A 187 1.13 5.17 1.58
CA PHE A 187 1.18 3.80 1.08
C PHE A 187 -0.09 3.01 1.46
N GLY A 188 -0.52 3.14 2.71
CA GLY A 188 -1.77 2.55 3.19
C GLY A 188 -3.00 3.05 2.45
N VAL A 189 -3.12 4.35 2.24
CA VAL A 189 -4.25 4.96 1.50
C VAL A 189 -4.29 4.48 0.06
N VAL A 190 -3.16 4.44 -0.63
CA VAL A 190 -3.12 3.93 -2.02
C VAL A 190 -3.46 2.44 -2.07
N SER A 191 -2.96 1.65 -1.11
CA SER A 191 -3.36 0.25 -0.94
C SER A 191 -4.87 0.12 -0.67
N GLY A 192 -5.43 1.09 0.07
CA GLY A 192 -6.86 1.30 0.28
C GLY A 192 -7.64 1.37 -1.04
N ILE A 193 -7.25 2.31 -1.89
CA ILE A 193 -7.87 2.56 -3.19
C ILE A 193 -7.75 1.31 -4.08
N LEU A 194 -6.54 0.74 -4.19
CA LEU A 194 -6.30 -0.46 -5.00
C LEU A 194 -7.11 -1.67 -4.52
N GLY A 195 -7.24 -1.87 -3.20
CA GLY A 195 -8.04 -2.95 -2.63
C GLY A 195 -9.56 -2.78 -2.81
N THR A 196 -10.03 -1.58 -3.12
CA THR A 196 -11.45 -1.33 -3.43
C THR A 196 -11.84 -1.62 -4.87
N LEU A 197 -10.87 -1.62 -5.81
CA LEU A 197 -11.10 -1.94 -7.22
C LEU A 197 -11.78 -3.31 -7.43
N PRO A 198 -11.29 -4.42 -6.82
CA PRO A 198 -11.94 -5.73 -6.93
C PRO A 198 -13.41 -5.71 -6.49
N VAL A 199 -13.72 -4.96 -5.43
CA VAL A 199 -15.09 -4.83 -4.91
C VAL A 199 -15.96 -4.06 -5.91
N ALA A 200 -15.47 -2.97 -6.47
CA ALA A 200 -16.19 -2.20 -7.48
C ALA A 200 -16.48 -3.03 -8.74
N ILE A 201 -15.50 -3.81 -9.22
CA ILE A 201 -15.67 -4.71 -10.37
C ILE A 201 -16.72 -5.77 -10.08
N SER A 202 -16.75 -6.31 -8.84
CA SER A 202 -17.72 -7.32 -8.46
C SER A 202 -19.18 -6.82 -8.42
N PHE A 203 -19.42 -5.51 -8.39
CA PHE A 203 -20.76 -4.96 -8.57
C PHE A 203 -21.32 -5.26 -9.96
N VAL A 204 -20.47 -5.24 -10.98
CA VAL A 204 -20.87 -5.44 -12.38
C VAL A 204 -20.79 -6.92 -12.78
N LEU A 205 -19.75 -7.61 -12.34
CA LEU A 205 -19.45 -8.97 -12.76
C LEU A 205 -19.69 -9.96 -11.61
N THR A 206 -20.64 -10.88 -11.82
CA THR A 206 -20.85 -12.02 -10.94
C THR A 206 -19.86 -13.13 -11.30
N VAL A 207 -18.83 -13.31 -10.48
CA VAL A 207 -17.76 -14.28 -10.74
C VAL A 207 -17.96 -15.56 -9.94
N LYS A 208 -17.85 -16.72 -10.60
CA LYS A 208 -17.89 -18.04 -9.94
C LYS A 208 -16.68 -18.25 -9.02
N TYR A 209 -15.48 -17.91 -9.51
CA TYR A 209 -14.22 -18.04 -8.77
C TYR A 209 -13.76 -16.69 -8.22
N ARG A 210 -13.83 -16.53 -6.89
CA ARG A 210 -13.49 -15.26 -6.21
C ARG A 210 -12.05 -14.81 -6.50
N MET A 211 -11.11 -15.75 -6.60
CA MET A 211 -9.69 -15.48 -6.88
C MET A 211 -9.45 -14.66 -8.16
N LEU A 212 -10.33 -14.74 -9.16
CA LEU A 212 -10.19 -13.95 -10.39
C LEU A 212 -10.28 -12.44 -10.14
N LEU A 213 -10.86 -12.01 -9.03
CA LEU A 213 -10.93 -10.60 -8.65
C LEU A 213 -9.59 -9.99 -8.22
N ILE A 214 -8.56 -10.81 -8.00
CA ILE A 214 -7.18 -10.34 -7.78
C ILE A 214 -6.56 -9.86 -9.11
N LEU A 215 -6.99 -10.44 -10.24
CA LEU A 215 -6.36 -10.24 -11.53
C LEU A 215 -6.33 -8.77 -12.00
N PRO A 216 -7.40 -7.97 -11.87
CA PRO A 216 -7.40 -6.57 -12.30
C PRO A 216 -6.32 -5.73 -11.61
N THR A 217 -6.17 -5.86 -10.28
CA THR A 217 -5.14 -5.12 -9.54
C THR A 217 -3.74 -5.62 -9.86
N PHE A 218 -3.58 -6.94 -10.04
CA PHE A 218 -2.31 -7.56 -10.41
C PHE A 218 -1.84 -7.10 -11.79
N VAL A 219 -2.71 -7.15 -12.80
CA VAL A 219 -2.39 -6.71 -14.16
C VAL A 219 -2.10 -5.23 -14.20
N LEU A 220 -2.85 -4.39 -13.48
CA LEU A 220 -2.60 -2.95 -13.43
C LEU A 220 -1.20 -2.63 -12.90
N LEU A 221 -0.82 -3.21 -11.76
CA LEU A 221 0.48 -2.95 -11.16
C LEU A 221 1.63 -3.49 -12.01
N ASN A 222 1.50 -4.69 -12.59
CA ASN A 222 2.53 -5.22 -13.49
C ASN A 222 2.58 -4.49 -14.83
N ALA A 223 1.45 -4.01 -15.35
CA ALA A 223 1.46 -3.19 -16.56
C ALA A 223 2.31 -1.93 -16.36
N SER A 224 2.26 -1.30 -15.18
CA SER A 224 3.12 -0.14 -14.90
C SER A 224 4.63 -0.46 -14.96
N THR A 225 5.03 -1.67 -14.56
CA THR A 225 6.45 -2.08 -14.63
C THR A 225 6.85 -2.43 -16.06
N TYR A 226 5.98 -3.08 -16.84
CA TYR A 226 6.25 -3.35 -18.26
C TYR A 226 6.27 -2.09 -19.12
N LEU A 227 5.38 -1.12 -18.87
CA LEU A 227 5.38 0.16 -19.56
C LEU A 227 6.68 0.94 -19.31
N ASN A 228 7.24 0.85 -18.10
CA ASN A 228 8.54 1.44 -17.79
C ASN A 228 9.68 0.84 -18.64
N ILE A 229 9.64 -0.48 -18.89
CA ILE A 229 10.60 -1.16 -19.76
C ILE A 229 10.43 -0.69 -21.22
N LEU A 230 9.18 -0.55 -21.67
CA LEU A 230 8.86 -0.09 -23.02
C LEU A 230 9.36 1.36 -23.27
N ASP A 231 9.24 2.23 -22.27
CA ASP A 231 9.70 3.63 -22.33
C ASP A 231 11.22 3.79 -22.12
N ARG A 232 11.99 2.69 -22.18
CA ARG A 232 13.46 2.67 -21.97
C ARG A 232 13.89 3.35 -20.67
N ASN A 233 13.09 3.24 -19.60
CA ASN A 233 13.33 3.87 -18.30
C ASN A 233 13.48 5.41 -18.32
N LYS A 234 12.97 6.11 -19.34
CA LYS A 234 13.06 7.57 -19.43
C LYS A 234 12.16 8.26 -18.41
N SER A 235 10.91 7.82 -18.28
CA SER A 235 10.03 8.23 -17.21
C SER A 235 9.87 7.06 -16.25
N SER A 236 10.34 7.19 -15.01
CA SER A 236 10.30 6.13 -14.00
C SER A 236 8.84 5.70 -13.72
N LEU A 237 8.24 4.82 -14.52
CA LEU A 237 6.80 4.51 -14.53
C LEU A 237 6.41 3.41 -13.53
N SER A 238 7.38 2.68 -13.00
CA SER A 238 7.15 1.55 -12.11
C SER A 238 6.50 1.98 -10.79
N TRP A 239 5.37 1.38 -10.43
CA TRP A 239 4.58 1.71 -9.23
C TRP A 239 5.42 1.75 -7.94
N TYR A 240 6.36 0.82 -7.77
CA TYR A 240 7.13 0.68 -6.52
C TYR A 240 8.05 1.88 -6.26
N LYS A 241 8.52 2.59 -7.29
CA LYS A 241 9.34 3.81 -7.14
C LYS A 241 8.55 4.98 -6.54
N TYR A 242 7.23 4.99 -6.75
CA TYR A 242 6.35 6.01 -6.18
C TYR A 242 5.79 5.63 -4.82
N LEU A 243 5.55 4.34 -4.59
CA LEU A 243 4.91 3.85 -3.37
C LEU A 243 5.86 3.48 -2.25
N LEU A 244 7.06 2.99 -2.56
CA LEU A 244 8.09 2.69 -1.56
C LEU A 244 8.87 3.96 -1.18
N LEU A 245 9.47 3.96 0.00
CA LEU A 245 10.15 5.10 0.59
C LEU A 245 11.57 5.27 0.03
N PHE A 246 12.11 6.49 0.07
CA PHE A 246 13.53 6.81 -0.21
C PHE A 246 14.05 6.39 -1.59
N ASP A 247 13.20 6.37 -2.62
CA ASP A 247 13.66 6.26 -4.01
C ASP A 247 14.32 7.55 -4.46
N ASP A 248 15.54 7.43 -4.97
CA ASP A 248 16.44 8.49 -5.41
C ASP A 248 16.29 8.87 -6.90
N THR A 249 15.47 8.13 -7.65
CA THR A 249 15.33 8.37 -9.09
C THR A 249 14.51 9.62 -9.38
N PRO A 250 14.81 10.37 -10.47
CA PRO A 250 14.04 11.55 -10.83
C PRO A 250 12.62 11.16 -11.27
N LYS A 251 11.61 11.77 -10.64
CA LYS A 251 10.21 11.38 -10.82
C LYS A 251 9.37 12.45 -11.48
N ASN A 252 8.43 12.00 -12.31
CA ASN A 252 7.33 12.83 -12.78
C ASN A 252 6.07 12.50 -11.98
N ILE A 253 5.67 13.41 -11.08
CA ILE A 253 4.54 13.25 -10.15
C ILE A 253 3.19 13.21 -10.88
N ILE A 254 3.10 13.75 -12.10
CA ILE A 254 1.84 13.83 -12.87
C ILE A 254 1.33 12.43 -13.24
N VAL A 255 2.24 11.53 -13.65
CA VAL A 255 1.92 10.20 -14.15
C VAL A 255 1.20 9.32 -13.10
N PRO A 256 1.73 9.13 -11.87
CA PRO A 256 1.04 8.35 -10.85
C PRO A 256 -0.28 9.01 -10.40
N LEU A 257 -0.36 10.34 -10.35
CA LEU A 257 -1.60 11.06 -10.02
C LEU A 257 -2.70 10.77 -11.05
N MET A 258 -2.37 10.79 -12.35
CA MET A 258 -3.32 10.42 -13.40
C MET A 258 -3.77 8.96 -13.25
N GLY A 259 -2.83 8.04 -12.96
CA GLY A 259 -3.15 6.63 -12.71
C GLY A 259 -4.15 6.43 -11.57
N VAL A 260 -3.91 7.07 -10.41
CA VAL A 260 -4.84 7.03 -9.27
C VAL A 260 -6.18 7.69 -9.63
N GLY A 261 -6.17 8.79 -10.38
CA GLY A 261 -7.39 9.45 -10.85
C GLY A 261 -8.26 8.53 -11.72
N ILE A 262 -7.67 7.83 -12.68
CA ILE A 262 -8.36 6.86 -13.55
C ILE A 262 -8.97 5.72 -12.70
N ILE A 263 -8.22 5.22 -11.71
CA ILE A 263 -8.71 4.20 -10.78
C ILE A 263 -9.93 4.69 -9.99
N ILE A 264 -9.91 5.92 -9.47
CA ILE A 264 -11.05 6.47 -8.73
C ILE A 264 -12.26 6.65 -9.65
N ILE A 265 -12.05 7.14 -10.87
CA ILE A 265 -13.12 7.31 -11.87
C ILE A 265 -13.75 5.96 -12.23
N THR A 266 -12.94 4.92 -12.43
CA THR A 266 -13.46 3.57 -12.74
C THR A 266 -14.26 2.98 -11.56
N ILE A 267 -13.79 3.13 -10.31
CA ILE A 267 -14.54 2.73 -9.12
C ILE A 267 -15.90 3.44 -9.07
N PHE A 268 -15.89 4.76 -9.30
CA PHE A 268 -17.11 5.56 -9.27
C PHE A 268 -18.06 5.21 -10.42
N GLY A 269 -17.52 4.92 -11.61
CA GLY A 269 -18.28 4.46 -12.77
C GLY A 269 -19.02 3.14 -12.50
N PHE A 270 -18.34 2.14 -11.95
CA PHE A 270 -18.97 0.87 -11.57
C PHE A 270 -20.02 1.03 -10.47
N TYR A 271 -19.76 1.91 -9.50
CA TYR A 271 -20.74 2.26 -8.48
C TYR A 271 -22.01 2.90 -9.06
N LEU A 272 -21.87 3.86 -9.99
CA LEU A 272 -23.02 4.50 -10.64
C LEU A 272 -23.80 3.54 -11.52
N TYR A 273 -23.11 2.64 -12.23
CA TYR A 273 -23.74 1.61 -13.06
C TYR A 273 -24.66 0.73 -12.21
N GLU A 274 -24.15 0.10 -11.15
CA GLU A 274 -24.96 -0.80 -10.33
C GLU A 274 -26.08 -0.06 -9.58
N ARG A 275 -25.84 1.19 -9.16
CA ARG A 275 -26.87 2.03 -8.54
C ARG A 275 -28.06 2.27 -9.48
N ASN A 276 -27.81 2.43 -10.79
CA ASN A 276 -28.84 2.79 -11.76
C ASN A 276 -29.47 1.58 -12.47
N LYS A 277 -28.94 0.37 -12.28
CA LYS A 277 -29.38 -0.85 -12.96
C LYS A 277 -30.89 -1.15 -12.86
N ASP A 278 -31.57 -0.70 -11.80
CA ASP A 278 -33.00 -0.97 -11.59
C ASP A 278 -33.91 0.16 -12.12
N LYS A 279 -33.33 1.19 -12.78
CA LYS A 279 -34.05 2.33 -13.35
C LYS A 279 -34.17 2.28 -14.88
N TRP A 280 -33.60 1.26 -15.51
CA TRP A 280 -33.63 0.97 -16.93
C TRP A 280 -34.25 -0.42 -17.13
#